data_AF-A0A7C0ZSW6-F1
#
_entry.id   AF-A0A7C0ZSW6-F1
#
_cell.length_a   1.000
_cell.length_b   1.000
_cell.length_c   1.000
_cell.angle_alpha   90.00
_cell.angle_beta   90.00
_cell.angle_gamma   90.00
#
_symmetry.space_group_name_H-M   'P 1'
#
loop_
_entity.id
_entity.type
_entity.pdbx_description
1 polymer ?
#
loop_
_entity_poly.entity_id
_entity_poly.type
_entity_poly.pdbx_seq_one_letter_code
_entity_poly.pdbx_strand_id
1 'polypeptide(L)' 'MQDSDILAIAPFSRKAAEILEEQGVTIEDLALDPLFERARLMARERLINAIIGKHDWIVDRANPMNEVYSFIA' A
#
# COMPACT_ATOMS: atom_id res chain seq x y z
N MET A 1 -10.79 6.79 16.04
CA MET A 1 -10.28 6.02 14.89
C MET A 1 -8.80 5.84 15.13
N GLN A 2 -8.30 4.60 15.13
CA GLN A 2 -6.86 4.37 15.26
C GLN A 2 -6.18 4.73 13.92
N ASP A 3 -4.94 5.21 13.94
CA ASP A 3 -4.21 5.61 12.71
C ASP A 3 -4.13 4.48 11.68
N SER A 4 -4.11 3.23 12.14
CA SER A 4 -4.20 2.00 11.34
C SER A 4 -5.45 1.95 10.44
N ASP A 5 -6.61 2.40 10.93
CA ASP A 5 -7.86 2.40 10.16
C ASP A 5 -7.82 3.45 9.05
N ILE A 6 -7.17 4.59 9.31
CA ILE A 6 -7.01 5.67 8.32
C ILE A 6 -6.13 5.18 7.17
N LEU A 7 -5.03 4.50 7.45
CA LEU A 7 -4.10 4.02 6.43
C LEU A 7 -4.72 2.91 5.56
N ALA A 8 -5.55 2.06 6.17
CA ALA A 8 -6.25 1.00 5.44
C ALA A 8 -7.32 1.53 4.47
N ILE A 9 -7.96 2.65 4.81
CA ILE A 9 -9.11 3.20 4.04
C ILE A 9 -8.67 4.37 3.15
N ALA A 10 -7.66 5.13 3.57
CA ALA A 10 -7.14 6.32 2.90
C ALA A 10 -5.60 6.27 2.79
N PRO A 11 -5.05 5.35 1.98
CA PRO A 11 -3.61 5.19 1.79
C PRO A 11 -2.95 6.36 1.05
N PHE A 12 -3.72 7.25 0.42
CA PHE A 12 -3.26 8.52 -0.18
C PHE A 12 -3.42 9.72 0.76
N SER A 13 -3.72 9.50 2.05
CA SER A 13 -3.83 10.60 3.00
C SER A 13 -2.48 11.26 3.24
N ARG A 14 -2.49 12.55 3.61
CA ARG A 14 -1.29 13.27 4.04
C ARG A 14 -0.51 12.51 5.12
N LYS A 15 -1.23 11.83 6.02
CA LYS A 15 -0.66 11.00 7.08
C LYS A 15 0.15 9.82 6.52
N ALA A 16 -0.32 9.18 5.45
CA ALA A 16 0.42 8.09 4.81
C ALA A 16 1.72 8.59 4.16
N ALA A 17 1.69 9.77 3.54
CA ALA A 17 2.89 10.40 2.97
C ALA A 17 3.90 10.77 4.06
N GLU A 18 3.45 11.37 5.16
CA GLU A 18 4.31 11.72 6.31
C GLU A 18 5.02 10.50 6.89
N ILE A 19 4.34 9.35 6.99
CA ILE A 19 4.94 8.10 7.51
C ILE A 19 6.04 7.56 6.58
N LEU A 20 5.88 7.66 5.27
CA LEU A 20 6.90 7.21 4.31
C LEU A 20 8.15 8.08 4.39
N GLU A 21 7.97 9.39 4.52
CA GLU A 21 9.06 10.35 4.73
C GLU A 21 9.79 10.08 6.06
N GLU A 22 9.05 9.86 7.15
CA GLU A 22 9.61 9.54 8.47
C GLU A 22 10.42 8.22 8.47
N GLN A 23 9.98 7.22 7.72
CA GLN A 23 10.66 5.93 7.62
C GLN A 23 11.83 5.93 6.63
N GLY A 24 11.97 6.98 5.81
CA GLY A 24 13.01 7.07 4.79
C GLY A 24 12.90 6.00 3.71
N VAL A 25 11.69 5.48 3.46
CA VAL A 25 11.46 4.42 2.46
C VAL A 25 11.52 5.01 1.06
N THR A 26 12.38 4.46 0.22
CA THR A 26 12.52 4.86 -1.19
C THR A 26 11.67 3.99 -2.12
N ILE A 27 11.54 4.42 -3.38
CA ILE A 27 10.84 3.63 -4.41
C ILE A 27 11.63 2.34 -4.70
N GLU A 28 12.96 2.42 -4.68
CA GLU A 28 13.86 1.29 -4.88
C GLU A 28 13.66 0.22 -3.79
N ASP A 29 13.47 0.64 -2.53
CA ASP A 29 13.18 -0.28 -1.43
C ASP A 29 11.85 -1.01 -1.69
N LEU A 30 10.80 -0.28 -2.05
CA LEU A 30 9.49 -0.86 -2.38
C LEU A 30 9.55 -1.87 -3.54
N ALA A 31 10.42 -1.61 -4.52
CA ALA A 31 10.59 -2.48 -5.68
C ALA A 31 11.39 -3.75 -5.37
N LEU A 32 12.40 -3.68 -4.48
CA LEU A 32 13.43 -4.72 -4.36
C LEU A 32 13.48 -5.42 -3.00
N ASP A 33 13.12 -4.73 -1.91
CA ASP A 33 13.25 -5.31 -0.57
C ASP A 33 12.21 -6.44 -0.37
N PRO A 34 12.64 -7.65 0.06
CA PRO A 34 11.74 -8.76 0.38
C PRO A 34 10.64 -8.40 1.40
N LEU A 35 10.86 -7.47 2.31
CA LEU A 35 9.88 -7.03 3.32
C LEU A 35 8.61 -6.46 2.68
N PHE A 36 8.69 -5.89 1.47
CA PHE A 36 7.55 -5.33 0.75
C PHE A 36 6.95 -6.27 -0.30
N GLU A 37 7.26 -7.57 -0.27
CA GLU A 37 6.69 -8.55 -1.21
C GLU A 37 5.16 -8.54 -1.22
N ARG A 38 4.54 -8.47 -0.03
CA ARG A 38 3.07 -8.41 0.09
C ARG A 38 2.49 -7.17 -0.59
N ALA A 39 3.14 -6.02 -0.41
CA ALA A 39 2.73 -4.78 -1.04
C ALA A 39 2.83 -4.87 -2.58
N ARG A 40 3.91 -5.43 -3.12
CA ARG A 40 4.05 -5.65 -4.58
C ARG A 40 3.00 -6.60 -5.14
N LEU A 41 2.67 -7.68 -4.41
CA LEU A 41 1.62 -8.61 -4.83
C LEU A 41 0.26 -7.91 -4.90
N MET A 42 -0.05 -7.07 -3.91
CA MET A 42 -1.27 -6.26 -3.88
C MET A 42 -1.30 -5.23 -5.01
N ALA A 43 -0.19 -4.54 -5.28
CA ALA A 43 -0.07 -3.62 -6.41
C ALA A 43 -0.35 -4.31 -7.75
N ARG A 44 0.24 -5.50 -7.96
CA ARG A 44 0.02 -6.31 -9.16
C ARG A 44 -1.43 -6.76 -9.30
N GLU A 45 -2.03 -7.30 -8.24
CA GLU A 45 -3.44 -7.69 -8.24
C GLU A 45 -4.33 -6.49 -8.58
N ARG A 46 -3.98 -5.31 -8.05
CA ARG A 46 -4.72 -4.09 -8.32
C ARG A 46 -4.70 -3.70 -9.79
N LEU A 47 -3.50 -3.71 -10.37
CA LEU A 47 -3.31 -3.43 -11.79
C LEU A 47 -4.11 -4.40 -12.66
N ILE A 48 -4.04 -5.71 -12.37
CA ILE A 48 -4.78 -6.73 -13.12
C ILE A 48 -6.28 -6.48 -13.04
N ASN A 49 -6.82 -6.27 -11.84
CA ASN A 49 -8.23 -6.02 -11.60
C ASN A 49 -8.71 -4.73 -12.31
N ALA A 50 -7.90 -3.67 -12.33
CA ALA A 50 -8.19 -2.44 -13.08
C ALA A 50 -8.29 -2.71 -14.59
N ILE A 51 -7.38 -3.50 -15.15
CA ILE A 51 -7.38 -3.87 -16.58
C ILE A 51 -8.64 -4.66 -16.96
N ILE A 52 -9.09 -5.57 -16.10
CA ILE A 52 -10.27 -6.40 -16.35
C ILE A 52 -11.60 -5.76 -15.91
N GLY A 53 -11.56 -4.53 -15.37
CA GLY A 53 -12.73 -3.79 -14.90
C GLY A 53 -13.36 -4.32 -13.60
N LYS A 54 -12.60 -5.07 -12.78
CA LYS A 54 -13.05 -5.51 -11.45
C LYS A 54 -12.68 -4.47 -10.40
N HIS A 55 -13.63 -4.20 -9.50
CA HIS A 55 -13.51 -3.15 -8.48
C HIS A 55 -13.46 -3.72 -7.05
N ASP A 56 -13.39 -5.04 -6.91
CA ASP A 56 -13.23 -5.70 -5.61
C ASP A 56 -11.76 -5.70 -5.22
N TRP A 57 -11.41 -4.83 -4.27
CA TRP A 57 -10.08 -4.75 -3.69
C TRP A 57 -10.11 -5.35 -2.29
N ILE A 58 -9.25 -6.34 -2.04
CA ILE A 58 -9.06 -6.87 -0.69
C ILE A 58 -8.18 -5.88 0.07
N VAL A 59 -8.70 -5.35 1.17
CA VAL A 59 -7.97 -4.46 2.08
C VAL A 59 -7.27 -5.30 3.14
N ASP A 60 -5.95 -5.13 3.26
CA ASP A 60 -5.13 -5.72 4.32
C ASP A 60 -5.30 -4.96 5.63
N ARG A 61 -6.37 -5.29 6.35
CA ARG A 61 -6.65 -4.70 7.68
C ARG A 61 -5.69 -5.20 8.76
N ALA A 62 -5.03 -6.33 8.55
CA ALA A 62 -4.07 -6.88 9.52
C ALA A 62 -2.75 -6.09 9.48
N ASN A 63 -2.34 -5.65 8.29
CA ASN A 63 -1.19 -4.77 8.12
C ASN A 63 -1.51 -3.59 7.17
N PRO A 64 -2.11 -2.51 7.71
CA PRO A 64 -2.52 -1.34 6.94
C PRO A 64 -1.39 -0.63 6.21
N MET A 65 -0.13 -0.81 6.60
CA MET A 65 1.00 -0.23 5.87
C MET A 65 1.19 -0.88 4.50
N ASN A 66 0.80 -2.15 4.34
CA ASN A 66 0.81 -2.79 3.01
C ASN A 66 -0.12 -2.06 2.04
N GLU A 67 -1.20 -1.45 2.52
CA GLU A 67 -2.08 -0.61 1.69
C GLU A 67 -1.31 0.58 1.15
N VAL A 68 -0.62 1.33 2.02
CA VAL A 68 0.19 2.49 1.63
C VAL A 68 1.29 2.09 0.64
N TYR A 69 2.08 1.06 0.96
CA TYR A 69 3.20 0.63 0.12
C TYR A 69 2.74 0.11 -1.24
N SER A 70 1.63 -0.63 -1.30
CA SER A 70 1.11 -1.23 -2.55
C SER A 70 0.49 -0.24 -3.52
N PHE A 71 0.30 1.02 -3.14
CA PHE A 71 -0.11 2.07 -4.07
C PHE A 71 1.08 2.80 -4.70
N ILE A 72 2.29 2.61 -4.17
CA ILE A 72 3.52 3.25 -4.65
C ILE A 72 4.40 2.25 -5.40
N ALA A 73 4.42 0.99 -4.95
CA ALA A 73 5.13 -0.13 -5.57
C ALA A 73 4.53 -0.55 -6.92
#